data_AF-A0A4Y2A3G9-F1
#
_entry.id   AF-A0A4Y2A3G9-F1
#
_cell.length_a   1.000
_cell.length_b   1.000
_cell.length_c   1.000
_cell.angle_alpha   90.00
_cell.angle_beta   90.00
_cell.angle_gamma   90.00
#
_symmetry.space_group_name_H-M   'P 1'
#
loop_
_entity.id
_entity.type
_entity.pdbx_description
1 polymer ?
#
loop_
_entity_poly.entity_id
_entity_poly.type
_entity_poly.pdbx_seq_one_letter_code
_entity_poly.pdbx_strand_id
1 'polypeptide(L)'
;MPCECKNHPDSFCYVCGDLTLKAQRKPLFPLLKTAYHFDCQVGDQDKDWVPKLCCTTCYSNLTKWIKGTRKSMHFAVPMVWREPLCHLTDCYFCMTSTVGFSSKSKHTIQYPNIPSDVRPVPHNESLSIPLAPKTYTLQPETDLEDFEPQPDDEEYPAGLVHRQPHLVTQPELNDLVQDLEFPKSKSQLLGSRLQQRNLLEKGVKISSYRTRQSTLKLLFSEDEGLVFCPNSNELLIELKMPCDPHK
;
A
#
# COMPACT_ATOMS: atom_id res chain seq x y z
N MET A 1 19.11 13.13 18.96
CA MET A 1 18.49 12.48 17.78
C MET A 1 17.09 13.07 17.65
N PRO A 2 16.67 13.55 16.48
CA PRO A 2 15.27 13.92 16.29
C PRO A 2 14.43 12.68 16.60
N CYS A 3 13.44 12.81 17.47
CA CYS A 3 12.54 11.70 17.76
C CYS A 3 11.55 11.60 16.60
N GLU A 4 11.92 10.82 15.59
CA GLU A 4 11.05 10.57 14.45
C GLU A 4 9.91 9.63 14.85
N CYS A 5 8.69 9.96 14.43
CA CYS A 5 7.53 9.12 14.73
C CYS A 5 7.62 7.80 13.96
N LYS A 6 7.15 6.70 14.58
CA LYS A 6 7.04 5.39 13.91
C LYS A 6 6.20 5.44 12.63
N ASN A 7 5.19 6.31 12.62
CA ASN A 7 4.31 6.52 11.48
C ASN A 7 4.33 8.00 11.12
N HIS A 8 4.36 8.31 9.83
CA HIS A 8 4.22 9.69 9.35
C HIS A 8 2.82 10.24 9.70
N PRO A 9 2.68 11.48 10.22
CA PRO A 9 1.39 12.09 10.58
C PRO A 9 0.35 12.04 9.44
N ASP A 10 0.75 12.33 8.21
CA ASP A 10 -0.13 12.27 7.02
C ASP A 10 -0.61 10.87 6.63
N SER A 11 -0.17 9.83 7.34
CA SER A 11 -0.79 8.52 7.25
C SER A 11 -2.14 8.47 7.94
N PHE A 12 -2.50 9.44 8.76
CA PHE A 12 -3.77 9.50 9.48
C PHE A 12 -4.62 10.66 8.95
N CYS A 13 -5.94 10.45 8.96
CA CYS A 13 -6.86 11.50 8.55
C CYS A 13 -6.96 12.56 9.65
N TYR A 14 -6.67 13.82 9.33
CA TYR A 14 -6.85 14.92 10.28
C TYR A 14 -8.26 14.98 10.91
N VAL A 15 -9.30 14.69 10.12
CA VAL A 15 -10.69 14.86 10.55
C VAL A 15 -11.16 13.73 11.47
N CYS A 16 -10.85 12.47 11.15
CA CYS A 16 -11.37 11.31 11.89
C CYS A 16 -10.31 10.52 12.67
N GLY A 17 -9.02 10.75 12.42
CA GLY A 17 -7.92 10.02 13.03
C GLY A 17 -7.57 8.69 12.40
N ASP A 18 -8.37 8.23 11.44
CA ASP A 18 -8.19 6.88 10.91
C ASP A 18 -7.03 6.81 9.92
N LEU A 19 -6.39 5.64 9.87
CA LEU A 19 -5.37 5.31 8.88
C LEU A 19 -5.91 5.52 7.46
N THR A 20 -5.15 6.31 6.69
CA THR A 20 -5.47 6.74 5.35
C THR A 20 -4.35 6.32 4.39
N LEU A 21 -4.68 5.37 3.54
CA LEU A 21 -3.79 4.91 2.47
C LEU A 21 -3.55 6.04 1.47
N LYS A 22 -2.35 6.11 0.87
CA LYS A 22 -1.94 7.19 -0.06
C LYS A 22 -3.02 7.52 -1.11
N ALA A 23 -3.60 6.50 -1.77
CA ALA A 23 -4.67 6.69 -2.78
C ALA A 23 -5.99 7.29 -2.25
N GLN A 24 -6.19 7.29 -0.93
CA GLN A 24 -7.38 7.84 -0.25
C GLN A 24 -7.08 9.18 0.43
N ARG A 25 -5.86 9.71 0.33
CA ARG A 25 -5.50 11.00 0.92
C ARG A 25 -6.01 12.13 0.04
N LYS A 26 -6.51 13.19 0.67
CA LYS A 26 -6.96 14.42 0.05
C LYS A 26 -6.43 15.62 0.84
N PRO A 27 -6.05 16.71 0.15
CA PRO A 27 -5.63 17.93 0.82
C PRO A 27 -6.80 18.50 1.62
N LEU A 28 -6.47 18.98 2.82
CA LEU A 28 -7.46 19.51 3.76
C LEU A 28 -7.59 21.04 3.69
N PHE A 29 -6.48 21.71 3.43
CA PHE A 29 -6.36 23.17 3.28
C PHE A 29 -6.96 23.53 1.91
N PRO A 30 -8.19 24.06 1.80
CA PRO A 30 -8.80 25.17 2.57
C PRO A 30 -10.20 24.89 3.17
N LEU A 31 -10.71 23.65 3.09
CA LEU A 31 -12.10 23.32 3.45
C LEU A 31 -12.35 23.38 4.94
N LEU A 32 -11.36 23.06 5.78
CA LEU A 32 -11.58 22.94 7.21
C LEU A 32 -11.61 24.28 7.95
N LYS A 33 -10.77 25.24 7.51
CA LYS A 33 -10.75 26.63 8.02
C LYS A 33 -12.10 27.33 7.90
N THR A 34 -12.86 27.00 6.85
CA THR A 34 -14.18 27.56 6.61
C THR A 34 -15.26 26.76 7.33
N ALA A 35 -15.20 25.43 7.24
CA ALA A 35 -16.20 24.51 7.77
C ALA A 35 -16.38 24.59 9.29
N TYR A 36 -15.27 24.60 10.03
CA TYR A 36 -15.30 24.59 11.48
C TYR A 36 -14.37 25.69 11.97
N HIS A 37 -14.96 26.84 12.29
CA HIS A 37 -14.28 27.84 13.10
C HIS A 37 -14.16 27.24 14.51
N PHE A 38 -13.09 26.51 14.77
CA PHE A 38 -12.80 26.03 16.11
C PHE A 38 -12.48 27.24 16.98
N ASP A 39 -13.22 27.44 18.07
CA ASP A 39 -12.85 28.38 19.13
C ASP A 39 -11.49 28.03 19.76
N CYS A 40 -10.97 26.82 19.48
CA CYS A 40 -9.56 26.48 19.66
C CYS A 40 -8.77 26.98 18.45
N GLN A 41 -7.88 27.94 18.65
CA GLN A 41 -6.99 28.48 17.61
C GLN A 41 -6.49 27.36 16.70
N VAL A 42 -6.91 27.37 15.43
CA VAL A 42 -6.41 26.51 14.34
C VAL A 42 -4.98 26.95 13.97
N GLY A 43 -4.15 27.25 14.97
CA GLY A 43 -2.78 27.76 14.84
C GLY A 43 -1.74 26.65 14.70
N ASP A 44 -2.14 25.39 14.87
CA ASP A 44 -1.22 24.26 14.89
C ASP A 44 -1.17 23.48 13.56
N GLN A 45 -1.94 23.86 12.53
CA GLN A 45 -1.92 23.14 11.24
C GLN A 45 -0.62 23.31 10.44
N ASP A 46 0.17 24.33 10.75
CA ASP A 46 1.49 24.54 10.13
C ASP A 46 2.59 23.74 10.85
N LYS A 47 2.25 23.01 11.93
CA LYS A 47 3.19 22.22 12.70
C LYS A 47 3.34 20.82 12.11
N ASP A 48 4.57 20.30 12.14
CA ASP A 48 4.90 19.02 11.52
C ASP A 48 4.33 17.80 12.25
N TRP A 49 3.89 17.96 13.51
CA TRP A 49 3.24 16.90 14.27
C TRP A 49 1.74 16.76 13.99
N VAL A 50 1.16 17.58 13.12
CA VAL A 50 -0.27 17.53 12.76
C VAL A 50 -0.45 16.96 11.36
N PRO A 51 -1.41 16.04 11.12
CA PRO A 51 -1.71 15.60 9.77
C PRO A 51 -2.23 16.75 8.90
N LYS A 52 -1.65 16.95 7.72
CA LYS A 52 -2.03 17.95 6.73
C LYS A 52 -3.07 17.41 5.74
N LEU A 53 -3.28 16.08 5.74
CA LEU A 53 -4.17 15.36 4.82
C LEU A 53 -5.40 14.75 5.53
N CYS A 54 -6.45 14.49 4.75
CA CYS A 54 -7.65 13.79 5.21
C CYS A 54 -8.05 12.65 4.28
N CYS A 55 -8.90 11.74 4.75
CA CYS A 55 -9.42 10.66 3.93
C CYS A 55 -10.51 11.16 2.96
N THR A 56 -10.66 10.50 1.81
CA THR A 56 -11.69 10.78 0.80
C THR A 56 -13.11 10.83 1.38
N THR A 57 -13.40 10.01 2.40
CA THR A 57 -14.72 9.97 3.04
C THR A 57 -14.99 11.25 3.82
N CYS A 58 -14.04 11.70 4.66
CA CYS A 58 -14.15 12.95 5.38
C CYS A 58 -14.19 14.14 4.43
N TYR A 59 -13.31 14.18 3.42
CA TYR A 59 -13.30 15.23 2.40
C TYR A 59 -14.66 15.37 1.69
N SER A 60 -15.22 14.24 1.24
CA SER A 60 -16.50 14.22 0.51
C SER A 60 -17.66 14.64 1.41
N ASN A 61 -17.70 14.18 2.66
CA ASN A 61 -18.75 14.54 3.59
C ASN A 61 -18.68 16.01 3.98
N LEU A 62 -17.47 16.52 4.25
CA LEU A 62 -17.21 17.92 4.57
C LEU A 62 -17.63 18.83 3.41
N THR A 63 -17.21 18.50 2.20
CA THR A 63 -17.59 19.23 0.98
C THR A 63 -19.11 19.25 0.79
N LYS A 64 -19.79 18.11 0.95
CA LYS A 64 -21.26 18.04 0.85
C LYS A 64 -21.96 18.88 1.91
N TRP A 65 -21.41 18.92 3.12
CA TRP A 65 -21.94 19.69 4.23
C TRP A 65 -21.76 21.20 4.01
N ILE A 66 -20.58 21.64 3.58
CA ILE A 66 -20.31 23.04 3.19
C ILE A 66 -21.27 23.48 2.07
N LYS A 67 -21.52 22.62 1.07
CA LYS A 67 -22.47 22.90 -0.02
C LYS A 67 -23.94 22.85 0.40
N GLY A 68 -24.24 22.56 1.67
CA GLY A 68 -25.61 22.43 2.18
C GLY A 68 -26.38 21.18 1.69
N THR A 69 -25.76 20.33 0.87
CA THR A 69 -26.36 19.06 0.39
C THR A 69 -26.46 18.00 1.48
N ARG A 70 -25.67 18.15 2.55
CA ARG A 70 -25.68 17.30 3.73
C ARG A 70 -25.98 18.15 4.95
N LYS A 71 -26.87 17.67 5.83
CA LYS A 71 -27.30 18.40 7.03
C LYS A 71 -26.21 18.53 8.09
N SER A 72 -25.43 17.47 8.31
CA SER A 72 -24.38 17.42 9.34
C SER A 72 -23.30 16.39 9.04
N MET A 73 -22.12 16.59 9.63
CA MET A 73 -21.10 15.55 9.78
C MET A 73 -21.54 14.50 10.81
N HIS A 74 -20.89 13.34 10.85
CA HIS A 74 -21.22 12.29 11.83
C HIS A 74 -20.71 12.61 13.26
N PHE A 75 -19.89 13.65 13.39
CA PHE A 75 -19.33 14.14 14.66
C PHE A 75 -19.71 15.61 14.84
N ALA A 76 -19.82 16.04 16.10
CA ALA A 76 -19.96 17.44 16.48
C ALA A 76 -18.60 18.14 16.50
N VAL A 77 -17.57 17.45 16.97
CA VAL A 77 -16.18 17.92 17.00
C VAL A 77 -15.33 16.89 16.27
N PRO A 78 -14.52 17.26 15.26
CA PRO A 78 -13.59 16.32 14.63
C PRO A 78 -12.49 15.94 15.62
N MET A 79 -11.53 15.17 15.16
CA MET A 79 -10.35 14.87 15.95
C MET A 79 -9.60 16.15 16.34
N VAL A 80 -9.22 16.23 17.61
CA VAL A 80 -8.40 17.31 18.16
C VAL A 80 -6.98 16.77 18.33
N TRP A 81 -6.04 17.42 17.65
CA TRP A 81 -4.61 17.11 17.71
C TRP A 81 -3.92 18.09 18.65
N ARG A 82 -3.05 17.59 19.53
CA ARG A 82 -2.18 18.39 20.40
C ARG A 82 -0.76 17.89 20.31
N GLU A 83 0.18 18.75 20.69
CA GLU A 83 1.60 18.41 20.63
C GLU A 83 1.91 17.26 21.60
N PRO A 84 2.46 16.13 21.10
CA PRO A 84 2.74 14.97 21.93
C PRO A 84 3.85 15.27 22.94
N LEU A 85 3.65 14.92 24.21
CA LEU A 85 4.66 15.13 25.25
C LEU A 85 5.82 14.11 25.16
N CYS A 86 5.53 12.91 24.65
CA CYS A 86 6.50 11.83 24.54
C CYS A 86 6.09 10.79 23.49
N HIS A 87 7.04 10.36 22.64
CA HIS A 87 6.80 9.35 21.60
C HIS A 87 6.46 7.95 22.11
N LEU A 88 6.78 7.63 23.37
CA LEU A 88 6.57 6.30 23.95
C LEU A 88 5.18 6.13 24.55
N THR A 89 4.64 7.18 25.18
CA THR A 89 3.43 7.08 26.01
C THR A 89 2.32 8.03 25.61
N ASP A 90 2.61 9.02 24.75
CA ASP A 90 1.70 10.12 24.44
C ASP A 90 1.88 10.59 22.98
N CYS A 91 2.01 9.64 22.06
CA CYS A 91 2.09 9.94 20.63
C CYS A 91 1.22 8.96 19.85
N TYR A 92 0.13 9.49 19.29
CA TYR A 92 -0.84 8.69 18.54
C TYR A 92 -0.22 7.94 17.37
N PHE A 93 0.71 8.59 16.66
CA PHE A 93 1.40 7.99 15.53
C PHE A 93 2.30 6.84 15.95
N CYS A 94 3.08 6.99 17.02
CA CYS A 94 3.97 5.92 17.50
C CYS A 94 3.20 4.73 18.08
N MET A 95 2.12 5.02 18.82
CA MET A 95 1.33 4.02 19.52
C MET A 95 0.39 3.24 18.59
N THR A 96 0.04 3.78 17.43
CA THR A 96 -0.85 3.09 16.49
C THR A 96 -0.10 2.02 15.69
N SER A 97 -0.57 0.78 15.76
CA SER A 97 -0.04 -0.30 14.92
C SER A 97 -0.70 -0.28 13.55
N THR A 98 0.06 0.08 12.53
CA THR A 98 -0.39 0.25 11.13
C THR A 98 0.07 -0.89 10.22
N VAL A 99 1.06 -1.68 10.66
CA VAL A 99 1.64 -2.78 9.87
C VAL A 99 0.62 -3.90 9.67
N GLY A 100 0.50 -4.36 8.42
CA GLY A 100 -0.36 -5.49 8.05
C GLY A 100 -1.82 -5.12 7.80
N PHE A 101 -2.19 -3.84 7.86
CA PHE A 101 -3.55 -3.39 7.56
C PHE A 101 -3.69 -2.95 6.11
N SER A 102 -4.78 -3.42 5.48
CA SER A 102 -5.18 -3.04 4.13
C SER A 102 -6.45 -2.19 4.18
N SER A 103 -6.90 -1.66 3.04
CA SER A 103 -8.19 -0.96 2.95
C SER A 103 -9.36 -1.80 3.51
N LYS A 104 -9.27 -3.13 3.40
CA LYS A 104 -10.30 -4.07 3.87
C LYS A 104 -10.21 -4.35 5.37
N SER A 105 -9.03 -4.26 5.98
CA SER A 105 -8.81 -4.63 7.38
C SER A 105 -8.55 -3.43 8.30
N LYS A 106 -8.30 -2.22 7.77
CA LYS A 106 -7.96 -1.03 8.59
C LYS A 106 -9.03 -0.60 9.60
N HIS A 107 -10.27 -1.07 9.44
CA HIS A 107 -11.35 -0.83 10.41
C HIS A 107 -11.17 -1.60 11.73
N THR A 108 -10.29 -2.62 11.77
CA THR A 108 -9.96 -3.37 12.99
C THR A 108 -8.78 -2.78 13.76
N ILE A 109 -8.18 -1.69 13.26
CA ILE A 109 -7.10 -0.99 13.95
C ILE A 109 -7.62 -0.44 15.28
N GLN A 110 -6.92 -0.79 16.34
CA GLN A 110 -7.12 -0.23 17.67
C GLN A 110 -6.33 1.08 17.75
N TYR A 111 -7.03 2.18 17.95
CA TYR A 111 -6.42 3.50 18.09
C TYR A 111 -6.30 3.87 19.57
N PRO A 112 -5.18 4.46 20.00
CA PRO A 112 -4.97 4.83 21.38
C PRO A 112 -5.93 5.95 21.80
N ASN A 113 -6.30 5.97 23.08
CA ASN A 113 -7.05 7.07 23.70
C ASN A 113 -6.10 7.80 24.63
N ILE A 114 -5.51 8.91 24.17
CA ILE A 114 -4.46 9.64 24.88
C ILE A 114 -4.81 11.14 24.98
N PRO A 115 -4.28 11.86 25.99
CA PRO A 115 -4.61 13.26 26.21
C PRO A 115 -4.23 14.18 25.04
N SER A 116 -3.15 13.83 24.32
CA SER A 116 -2.69 14.61 23.17
C SER A 116 -3.58 14.46 21.93
N ASP A 117 -4.40 13.42 21.86
CA ASP A 117 -5.21 13.13 20.67
C ASP A 117 -6.62 12.69 21.06
N VAL A 118 -7.55 13.64 21.02
CA VAL A 118 -8.95 13.40 21.39
C VAL A 118 -9.73 13.01 20.14
N ARG A 119 -10.26 11.79 20.13
CA ARG A 119 -11.05 11.25 19.01
C ARG A 119 -12.30 12.12 18.74
N PRO A 120 -12.84 12.08 17.50
CA PRO A 120 -14.03 12.85 17.15
C PRO A 120 -15.18 12.59 18.14
N VAL A 121 -15.79 13.67 18.62
CA VAL A 121 -16.90 13.61 19.57
C VAL A 121 -18.21 13.48 18.80
N PRO A 122 -19.00 12.42 19.02
CA PRO A 122 -20.30 12.27 18.37
C PRO A 122 -21.28 13.36 18.82
N HIS A 123 -22.32 13.59 18.02
CA HIS A 123 -23.39 14.50 18.41
C HIS A 123 -24.10 14.00 19.68
N ASN A 124 -24.39 14.93 20.59
CA ASN A 124 -25.24 14.71 21.76
C ASN A 124 -26.15 15.94 21.95
N GLU A 125 -27.12 15.86 22.84
CA GLU A 125 -28.09 16.95 23.06
C GLU A 125 -27.44 18.28 23.50
N SER A 126 -26.22 18.22 24.06
CA SER A 126 -25.44 19.40 24.48
C SER A 126 -24.56 20.01 23.39
N LEU A 127 -24.31 19.30 22.28
CA LEU A 127 -23.44 19.76 21.19
C LEU A 127 -24.28 20.02 19.95
N SER A 128 -24.64 21.29 19.73
CA SER A 128 -25.38 21.70 18.54
C SER A 128 -24.57 21.45 17.27
N ILE A 129 -25.23 20.91 16.24
CA ILE A 129 -24.64 20.76 14.90
C ILE A 129 -24.15 22.14 14.46
N PRO A 130 -22.86 22.30 14.10
CA PRO A 130 -22.35 23.56 13.58
C PRO A 130 -23.15 23.99 12.36
N LEU A 131 -23.30 25.29 12.15
CA LEU A 131 -23.94 25.80 10.94
C LEU A 131 -22.91 25.86 9.82
N ALA A 132 -23.23 25.26 8.67
CA ALA A 132 -22.39 25.37 7.49
C ALA A 132 -22.21 26.87 7.11
N PRO A 133 -21.02 27.29 6.67
CA PRO A 133 -20.78 28.67 6.25
C PRO A 133 -21.72 29.10 5.13
N LYS A 134 -22.33 30.28 5.24
CA LYS A 134 -23.33 30.79 4.28
C LYS A 134 -22.72 31.33 2.97
N THR A 135 -21.42 31.62 2.96
CA THR A 135 -20.72 32.25 1.82
C THR A 135 -19.54 31.39 1.40
N TYR A 136 -19.79 30.41 0.53
CA TYR A 136 -18.73 29.67 -0.14
C TYR A 136 -18.96 29.66 -1.64
N THR A 137 -18.05 30.30 -2.36
CA THR A 137 -17.89 30.14 -3.82
C THR A 137 -16.77 29.11 -4.00
N LEU A 138 -17.10 27.92 -4.49
CA LEU A 138 -16.08 26.98 -4.97
C LEU A 138 -15.29 27.72 -6.05
N GLN A 139 -14.02 28.03 -5.79
CA GLN A 139 -13.13 28.30 -6.90
C GLN A 139 -13.04 27.01 -7.73
N PRO A 140 -13.13 27.08 -9.07
CA PRO A 140 -12.94 25.90 -9.92
C PRO A 140 -11.59 25.26 -9.62
N GLU A 141 -11.52 23.94 -9.76
CA GLU A 141 -10.35 23.09 -9.51
C GLU A 141 -9.19 23.36 -10.50
N THR A 142 -8.75 24.60 -10.66
CA THR A 142 -7.78 25.01 -11.68
C THR A 142 -6.43 25.52 -11.19
N ASP A 143 -6.19 25.59 -9.87
CA ASP A 143 -4.84 25.88 -9.33
C ASP A 143 -4.43 24.85 -8.27
N LEU A 144 -4.66 23.57 -8.56
CA LEU A 144 -3.89 22.52 -7.91
C LEU A 144 -2.53 22.50 -8.62
N GLU A 145 -1.55 23.23 -8.08
CA GLU A 145 -0.16 22.94 -8.41
C GLU A 145 0.05 21.45 -8.23
N ASP A 146 0.56 20.83 -9.29
CA ASP A 146 0.89 19.42 -9.40
C ASP A 146 1.75 19.04 -8.20
N PHE A 147 1.13 18.39 -7.20
CA PHE A 147 1.83 17.96 -6.00
C PHE A 147 2.62 16.71 -6.38
N GLU A 148 3.81 16.92 -6.95
CA GLU A 148 4.82 15.90 -7.14
C GLU A 148 5.04 15.18 -5.81
N PRO A 149 4.76 13.86 -5.72
CA PRO A 149 5.05 13.10 -4.52
C PRO A 149 6.56 13.13 -4.25
N GLN A 150 6.99 13.68 -3.11
CA GLN A 150 8.39 13.56 -2.69
C GLN A 150 8.77 12.07 -2.65
N PRO A 151 9.86 11.67 -3.33
CA PRO A 151 10.35 10.30 -3.35
C PRO A 151 11.26 10.08 -2.13
N ASP A 152 10.69 10.02 -0.93
CA ASP A 152 11.42 9.50 0.22
C ASP A 152 10.43 8.86 1.20
N ASP A 153 10.05 7.64 0.86
CA ASP A 153 9.70 6.55 1.77
C ASP A 153 9.18 5.39 0.91
N GLU A 154 9.99 4.34 0.80
CA GLU A 154 9.64 3.06 0.17
C GLU A 154 8.49 2.37 0.95
N GLU A 155 7.28 2.88 0.77
CA GLU A 155 6.06 2.16 1.08
C GLU A 155 5.33 1.87 -0.23
N TYR A 156 5.30 0.57 -0.57
CA TYR A 156 4.74 -0.03 -1.77
C TYR A 156 3.46 0.71 -2.24
N PRO A 157 3.46 1.33 -3.44
CA PRO A 157 2.35 2.17 -3.85
C PRO A 157 1.08 1.33 -4.03
N ALA A 158 0.09 1.56 -3.16
CA ALA A 158 -1.29 1.17 -3.40
C ALA A 158 -1.92 2.09 -4.46
N GLY A 159 -1.30 2.17 -5.63
CA GLY A 159 -1.86 2.77 -6.83
C GLY A 159 -2.75 1.74 -7.50
N LEU A 160 -4.07 1.94 -7.45
CA LEU A 160 -5.02 1.29 -8.35
C LEU A 160 -4.81 1.85 -9.76
N VAL A 161 -3.69 1.49 -10.39
CA VAL A 161 -3.73 1.25 -11.83
C VAL A 161 -4.48 -0.05 -11.95
N HIS A 162 -5.58 -0.12 -12.70
CA HIS A 162 -6.05 -1.39 -13.22
C HIS A 162 -5.01 -1.92 -14.23
N ARG A 163 -3.77 -2.18 -13.77
CA ARG A 163 -2.91 -3.15 -14.41
C ARG A 163 -3.64 -4.45 -14.18
N GLN A 164 -4.13 -5.03 -15.26
CA GLN A 164 -4.52 -6.43 -15.27
C GLN A 164 -3.39 -7.19 -14.57
N PRO A 165 -3.69 -8.02 -13.54
CA PRO A 165 -2.65 -8.71 -12.80
C PRO A 165 -1.73 -9.42 -13.79
N HIS A 166 -0.43 -9.14 -13.71
CA HIS A 166 0.55 -9.83 -14.55
C HIS A 166 0.44 -11.32 -14.25
N LEU A 167 0.04 -12.09 -15.24
CA LEU A 167 -0.02 -13.53 -15.12
C LEU A 167 1.34 -14.08 -15.49
N VAL A 168 1.91 -14.87 -14.59
CA VAL A 168 3.22 -15.48 -14.80
C VAL A 168 3.12 -16.43 -15.99
N THR A 169 3.97 -16.17 -16.97
CA THR A 169 4.09 -16.97 -18.19
C THR A 169 4.98 -18.20 -17.96
N GLN A 170 4.98 -19.15 -18.90
CA GLN A 170 5.85 -20.33 -18.82
C GLN A 170 7.37 -19.99 -18.75
N PRO A 171 7.93 -19.06 -19.55
CA PRO A 171 9.34 -18.70 -19.44
C PRO A 171 9.66 -18.07 -18.09
N GLU A 172 8.87 -17.10 -17.62
CA GLU A 172 9.09 -16.46 -16.32
C GLU A 172 9.05 -17.45 -15.16
N LEU A 173 8.14 -18.43 -15.21
CA LEU A 173 8.11 -19.50 -14.21
C LEU A 173 9.35 -20.39 -14.27
N ASN A 174 9.89 -20.65 -15.47
CA ASN A 174 11.11 -21.43 -15.65
C ASN A 174 12.35 -20.67 -15.15
N ASP A 175 12.43 -19.38 -15.44
CA ASP A 175 13.52 -18.51 -15.01
C ASP A 175 13.53 -18.41 -13.48
N LEU A 176 12.36 -18.18 -12.86
CA LEU A 176 12.23 -18.18 -11.39
C LEU A 176 12.66 -19.51 -10.76
N VAL A 177 12.30 -20.64 -11.38
CA VAL A 177 12.73 -21.97 -10.92
C VAL A 177 14.24 -22.16 -11.06
N GLN A 178 14.85 -21.57 -12.09
CA GLN A 178 16.28 -21.62 -12.35
C GLN A 178 17.05 -20.73 -11.37
N ASP A 179 16.65 -19.47 -11.20
CA ASP A 179 17.28 -18.49 -10.30
C ASP A 179 17.28 -18.95 -8.84
N LEU A 180 16.21 -19.65 -8.43
CA LEU A 180 16.05 -20.20 -7.08
C LEU A 180 16.55 -21.65 -6.95
N GLU A 181 17.13 -22.20 -8.02
CA GLU A 181 17.69 -23.55 -8.08
C GLU A 181 16.74 -24.64 -7.56
N PHE A 182 15.45 -24.53 -7.86
CA PHE A 182 14.47 -25.44 -7.27
C PHE A 182 14.57 -26.87 -7.84
N PRO A 183 14.57 -27.90 -6.97
CA PRO A 183 14.43 -29.28 -7.41
C PRO A 183 13.04 -29.51 -7.98
N LYS A 184 12.92 -30.47 -8.91
CA LYS A 184 11.69 -30.76 -9.69
C LYS A 184 10.40 -30.80 -8.88
N SER A 185 10.45 -31.42 -7.69
CA SER A 185 9.30 -31.53 -6.79
C SER A 185 8.85 -30.18 -6.25
N LYS A 186 9.80 -29.31 -5.87
CA LYS A 186 9.52 -27.95 -5.40
C LYS A 186 9.08 -27.02 -6.54
N SER A 187 9.66 -27.15 -7.74
CA SER A 187 9.23 -26.42 -8.94
C SER A 187 7.76 -26.72 -9.29
N GLN A 188 7.38 -28.01 -9.25
CA GLN A 188 6.00 -28.42 -9.45
C GLN A 188 5.07 -27.91 -8.36
N LEU A 189 5.49 -27.97 -7.08
CA LEU A 189 4.69 -27.45 -5.97
C LEU A 189 4.46 -25.94 -6.11
N LEU A 190 5.50 -25.18 -6.45
CA LEU A 190 5.40 -23.74 -6.71
C LEU A 190 4.39 -23.45 -7.83
N GLY A 191 4.55 -24.10 -8.98
CA GLY A 191 3.62 -23.94 -10.11
C GLY A 191 2.17 -24.27 -9.71
N SER A 192 1.96 -25.34 -8.94
CA SER A 192 0.62 -25.72 -8.46
C SER A 192 0.00 -24.67 -7.54
N ARG A 193 0.79 -24.07 -6.63
CA ARG A 193 0.32 -23.01 -5.74
C ARG A 193 0.00 -21.72 -6.49
N LEU A 194 0.80 -21.35 -7.49
CA LEU A 194 0.54 -20.19 -8.34
C LEU A 194 -0.73 -20.39 -9.18
N GLN A 195 -0.95 -21.61 -9.68
CA GLN A 195 -2.17 -21.97 -10.41
C GLN A 195 -3.42 -21.86 -9.53
N GLN A 196 -3.37 -22.39 -8.30
CA GLN A 196 -4.47 -22.30 -7.34
C GLN A 196 -4.86 -20.85 -7.00
N ARG A 197 -3.91 -19.92 -7.11
CA ARG A 197 -4.13 -18.48 -6.86
C ARG A 197 -4.51 -17.69 -8.11
N ASN A 198 -4.71 -18.36 -9.25
CA ASN A 198 -4.98 -17.73 -10.55
C ASN A 198 -3.88 -16.72 -10.96
N LEU A 199 -2.62 -17.02 -10.65
CA LEU A 199 -1.47 -16.18 -10.97
C LEU A 199 -0.68 -16.66 -12.21
N LEU A 200 -1.10 -17.75 -12.85
CA LEU A 200 -0.49 -18.28 -14.06
C LEU A 200 -1.34 -17.97 -15.29
N GLU A 201 -0.68 -17.77 -16.43
CA GLU A 201 -1.35 -17.65 -17.70
C GLU A 201 -2.04 -18.98 -18.10
N LYS A 202 -3.14 -18.88 -18.87
CA LYS A 202 -3.82 -20.06 -19.42
C LYS A 202 -2.87 -20.80 -20.37
N GLY A 203 -2.52 -22.04 -20.03
CA GLY A 203 -1.67 -22.90 -20.86
C GLY A 203 -0.30 -23.24 -20.25
N VAL A 204 0.06 -22.68 -19.10
CA VAL A 204 1.29 -23.03 -18.37
C VAL A 204 1.26 -24.51 -17.96
N LYS A 205 2.31 -25.27 -18.32
CA LYS A 205 2.42 -26.72 -18.11
C LYS A 205 3.32 -27.02 -16.91
N ILE A 206 2.75 -27.02 -15.71
CA ILE A 206 3.47 -27.36 -14.46
C ILE A 206 4.01 -28.80 -14.48
N SER A 207 3.34 -29.71 -15.20
CA SER A 207 3.80 -31.10 -15.35
C SER A 207 5.14 -31.22 -16.09
N SER A 208 5.56 -30.20 -16.85
CA SER A 208 6.84 -30.20 -17.57
C SER A 208 8.06 -30.37 -16.65
N TYR A 209 7.99 -29.91 -15.40
CA TYR A 209 9.08 -30.07 -14.43
C TYR A 209 9.37 -31.53 -14.07
N ARG A 210 8.41 -32.45 -14.26
CA ARG A 210 8.63 -33.89 -14.04
C ARG A 210 9.55 -34.49 -15.11
N THR A 211 9.45 -33.96 -16.32
CA THR A 211 10.10 -34.51 -17.53
C THR A 211 11.16 -33.58 -18.11
N ARG A 212 11.52 -32.48 -17.43
CA ARG A 212 12.47 -31.46 -17.93
C ARG A 212 13.84 -32.04 -18.30
N GLN A 213 14.30 -33.05 -17.56
CA GLN A 213 15.57 -33.74 -17.80
C GLN A 213 15.51 -34.75 -18.95
N SER A 214 14.34 -35.01 -19.54
CA SER A 214 14.20 -36.15 -20.46
C SER A 214 14.95 -35.93 -21.76
N THR A 215 15.03 -34.69 -22.25
CA THR A 215 15.85 -34.34 -23.43
C THR A 215 17.33 -34.45 -23.09
N LEU A 216 17.75 -33.89 -21.95
CA LEU A 216 19.14 -33.99 -21.48
C LEU A 216 19.58 -35.45 -21.30
N LYS A 217 18.72 -36.33 -20.79
CA LYS A 217 19.03 -37.76 -20.63
C LYS A 217 19.38 -38.45 -21.95
N LEU A 218 18.86 -37.99 -23.09
CA LEU A 218 19.16 -38.58 -24.40
C LEU A 218 20.59 -38.26 -24.86
N LEU A 219 21.24 -37.24 -24.27
CA LEU A 219 22.61 -36.82 -24.60
C LEU A 219 23.68 -37.58 -23.82
N PHE A 220 23.28 -38.48 -22.91
CA PHE A 220 24.20 -39.29 -22.12
C PHE A 220 24.09 -40.76 -22.51
N SER A 221 25.23 -41.43 -22.59
CA SER A 221 25.36 -42.86 -22.81
C SER A 221 25.94 -43.52 -21.56
N GLU A 222 25.60 -44.79 -21.36
CA GLU A 222 26.10 -45.60 -20.24
C GLU A 222 26.87 -46.79 -20.81
N ASP A 223 28.13 -46.94 -20.40
CA ASP A 223 28.98 -48.08 -20.73
C ASP A 223 29.71 -48.54 -19.47
N GLU A 224 29.67 -49.84 -19.18
CA GLU A 224 30.23 -50.45 -17.96
C GLU A 224 29.90 -49.72 -16.63
N GLY A 225 28.71 -49.13 -16.52
CA GLY A 225 28.26 -48.39 -15.33
C GLY A 225 28.82 -46.96 -15.21
N LEU A 226 29.55 -46.48 -16.23
CA LEU A 226 29.98 -45.11 -16.37
C LEU A 226 29.03 -44.35 -17.30
N VAL A 227 28.51 -43.22 -16.82
CA VAL A 227 27.66 -42.32 -17.62
C VAL A 227 28.51 -41.21 -18.19
N PHE A 228 28.55 -41.08 -19.52
CA PHE A 228 29.31 -40.04 -20.22
C PHE A 228 28.47 -39.34 -21.29
N CYS A 229 28.82 -38.09 -21.61
CA CYS A 229 28.22 -37.34 -22.71
C CYS A 229 29.14 -37.46 -23.94
N PRO A 230 28.71 -38.13 -25.02
CA PRO A 230 29.55 -38.32 -26.21
C PRO A 230 29.83 -37.00 -26.95
N ASN A 231 28.91 -36.03 -26.87
CA ASN A 231 29.00 -34.76 -27.56
C ASN A 231 28.76 -33.58 -26.59
N SER A 232 29.84 -33.04 -26.03
CA SER A 232 29.78 -31.89 -25.13
C SER A 232 29.17 -30.65 -25.78
N ASN A 233 29.29 -30.50 -27.11
CA ASN A 233 28.74 -29.35 -27.82
C ASN A 233 27.22 -29.40 -27.87
N GLU A 234 26.63 -30.57 -28.13
CA GLU A 234 25.17 -30.75 -28.08
C GLU A 234 24.61 -30.47 -26.68
N LEU A 235 25.33 -30.88 -25.63
CA LEU A 235 24.96 -30.60 -24.25
C LEU A 235 24.97 -29.10 -23.93
N LEU A 236 26.02 -28.38 -24.35
CA LEU A 236 26.12 -26.94 -24.12
C LEU A 236 25.05 -26.14 -24.87
N ILE A 237 24.72 -26.56 -26.10
CA ILE A 237 23.64 -25.98 -26.90
C ILE A 237 22.28 -26.19 -26.20
N GLU A 238 21.99 -27.42 -25.75
CA GLU A 238 20.73 -27.75 -25.07
C GLU A 238 20.60 -27.03 -23.71
N LEU A 239 21.71 -26.83 -23.00
CA LEU A 239 21.76 -26.06 -21.75
C LEU A 239 21.74 -24.54 -21.97
N LYS A 240 21.71 -24.07 -23.22
CA LYS A 240 21.76 -22.65 -23.61
C LYS A 240 22.95 -21.91 -22.99
N MET A 241 24.08 -22.60 -22.82
CA MET A 241 25.31 -21.98 -22.35
C MET A 241 26.05 -21.37 -23.55
N PRO A 242 26.66 -20.17 -23.41
CA PRO A 242 27.47 -19.61 -24.48
C PRO A 242 28.68 -20.51 -24.71
N CYS A 243 28.75 -21.17 -25.86
CA CYS A 243 29.98 -21.77 -26.34
C CYS A 243 30.89 -20.65 -26.82
N ASP A 244 32.03 -20.44 -26.15
CA ASP A 244 33.12 -19.66 -26.70
C ASP A 244 33.92 -20.59 -27.64
N PRO A 245 33.90 -20.39 -28.97
CA PRO A 245 34.60 -21.25 -29.90
C PRO A 245 36.13 -21.04 -29.92
N HIS A 246 36.69 -20.18 -29.05
CA HIS A 246 38.11 -19.80 -29.06
C HIS A 246 38.89 -20.10 -27.77
N LYS A 247 38.52 -21.13 -27.00
CA LYS A 247 39.34 -21.60 -25.87
C LYS A 247 39.54 -23.11 -25.85
#